data_AF-A0A377ZWX4-F1
#
_entry.id   AF-A0A377ZWX4-F1
#
_cell.length_a   1.000
_cell.length_b   1.000
_cell.length_c   1.000
_cell.angle_alpha   90.00
_cell.angle_beta   90.00
_cell.angle_gamma   90.00
#
_symmetry.space_group_name_H-M   'P 1'
#
loop_
_entity.id
_entity.type
_entity.pdbx_description
1 polymer ?
#
loop_
_entity_poly.entity_id
_entity_poly.type
_entity_poly.pdbx_seq_one_letter_code
_entity_poly.pdbx_strand_id
1 'polypeptide(L)' 'MNIIVTREDNKDAQNVKEFMQSYQSPEVAKAAETIFNGGAVPGW' A
#
# COMPACT_ATOMS: atom_id res chain seq x y z
N MET A 1 7.90 9.26 -1.97
CA MET A 1 7.78 8.10 -1.07
C MET A 1 6.51 8.31 -0.27
N ASN A 2 5.54 7.40 -0.40
CA ASN A 2 4.29 7.42 0.37
C ASN A 2 4.34 6.26 1.37
N ILE A 3 3.78 6.44 2.56
CA ILE A 3 3.83 5.46 3.65
C ILE A 3 2.44 5.27 4.26
N ILE A 4 2.14 4.04 4.69
CA ILE A 4 0.96 3.71 5.49
C ILE A 4 1.32 3.99 6.95
N VAL A 5 0.51 4.80 7.64
CA VAL A 5 0.75 5.18 9.05
C VAL A 5 -0.41 4.71 9.91
N THR A 6 -0.09 4.12 11.06
CA THR A 6 -1.06 3.73 12.08
C THR A 6 -0.71 4.37 13.41
N ARG A 7 -1.63 4.29 14.38
CA ARG A 7 -1.30 4.61 15.77
C ARG A 7 -0.47 3.47 16.35
N GLU A 8 0.31 3.76 17.38
CA GLU A 8 1.18 2.77 18.01
C GLU A 8 0.38 1.59 18.61
N ASP A 9 -0.80 1.88 19.15
CA ASP A 9 -1.68 0.93 19.81
C ASP A 9 -2.47 0.02 18.85
N ASN A 10 -2.55 0.37 17.56
CA ASN A 10 -3.34 -0.39 16.58
C ASN A 10 -2.54 -0.91 15.37
N LYS A 11 -1.20 -0.73 15.36
CA LYS A 11 -0.31 -1.20 14.29
C LYS A 11 -0.41 -2.72 14.02
N ASP A 12 -0.78 -3.48 15.04
CA ASP A 12 -0.87 -4.95 14.98
C ASP A 12 -2.27 -5.49 14.70
N ALA A 13 -3.26 -4.62 14.57
CA ALA A 13 -4.64 -5.00 14.32
C ALA A 13 -4.76 -5.77 12.99
N GLN A 14 -5.62 -6.79 12.97
CA GLN A 14 -5.74 -7.71 11.83
C GLN A 14 -6.15 -6.97 10.55
N ASN A 15 -7.07 -6.02 10.64
CA ASN A 15 -7.52 -5.19 9.53
C ASN A 15 -6.40 -4.31 8.94
N VAL A 16 -5.46 -3.82 9.77
CA VAL A 16 -4.28 -3.08 9.30
C VAL A 16 -3.37 -3.99 8.48
N LYS A 17 -3.13 -5.21 8.96
CA LYS A 17 -2.29 -6.20 8.28
C LYS A 17 -2.89 -6.62 6.94
N GLU A 18 -4.20 -6.89 6.92
CA GLU A 18 -4.94 -7.22 5.69
C GLU A 18 -4.93 -6.08 4.68
N PHE A 19 -5.10 -4.83 5.13
CA PHE A 19 -4.99 -3.67 4.27
C PHE A 19 -3.59 -3.51 3.68
N MET A 20 -2.54 -3.66 4.49
CA MET A 20 -1.15 -3.56 4.02
C MET A 20 -0.85 -4.61 2.95
N GLN A 21 -1.24 -5.87 3.18
CA GLN A 21 -1.07 -6.96 2.20
C GLN A 21 -1.83 -6.69 0.90
N SER A 22 -3.08 -6.21 1.01
CA SER A 22 -3.92 -5.89 -0.16
C SER A 22 -3.37 -4.70 -0.94
N TYR A 23 -2.83 -3.68 -0.27
CA TYR A 23 -2.26 -2.50 -0.92
C TYR A 23 -0.95 -2.82 -1.66
N GLN A 24 -0.15 -3.75 -1.13
CA GLN A 24 1.14 -4.15 -1.70
C GLN A 24 1.00 -5.24 -2.79
N SER A 25 -0.22 -5.49 -3.27
CA SER A 25 -0.49 -6.56 -4.24
C SER A 25 -0.07 -6.19 -5.68
N PRO A 26 0.18 -7.19 -6.55
CA PRO A 26 0.49 -6.96 -7.96
C PRO A 26 -0.60 -6.19 -8.70
N GLU A 27 -1.87 -6.38 -8.33
CA GLU A 27 -3.02 -5.70 -8.92
C GLU A 27 -2.97 -4.20 -8.66
N VAL A 28 -2.64 -3.79 -7.43
CA VAL A 28 -2.50 -2.38 -7.06
C VAL A 28 -1.30 -1.74 -7.77
N ALA A 29 -0.17 -2.46 -7.84
CA ALA A 29 1.01 -1.97 -8.56
C ALA A 29 0.70 -1.72 -10.05
N LYS A 30 0.02 -2.66 -10.72
CA LYS A 30 -0.39 -2.52 -12.12
C LYS A 30 -1.40 -1.39 -12.34
N ALA A 31 -2.34 -1.24 -11.40
CA ALA A 31 -3.28 -0.12 -11.43
C ALA A 31 -2.54 1.22 -11.30
N ALA A 32 -1.58 1.33 -10.39
CA ALA A 32 -0.76 2.53 -10.21
C ALA A 32 0.07 2.85 -11.45
N GLU A 33 0.70 1.85 -12.08
CA GLU A 33 1.44 2.03 -13.33
C GLU A 33 0.54 2.65 -14.43
N THR A 34 -0.70 2.15 -14.55
CA THR A 34 -1.68 2.62 -15.53
C THR A 34 -2.19 4.03 -15.23
N ILE A 35 -2.57 4.30 -13.98
CA ILE A 35 -3.17 5.58 -13.57
C ILE A 35 -2.16 6.71 -13.62
N PHE A 36 -0.93 6.44 -13.19
CA PHE A 36 0.11 7.45 -13.07
C PHE A 36 1.05 7.48 -14.28
N ASN A 37 0.80 6.69 -15.34
CA ASN A 37 1.65 6.56 -16.54
C ASN A 37 3.13 6.33 -16.19
N GLY A 38 3.39 5.42 -15.24
CA GLY A 38 4.73 5.17 -14.71
C GLY A 38 5.28 6.23 -13.75
N GLY A 39 4.53 7.30 -13.46
CA GLY A 39 4.88 8.34 -12.49
C GLY A 39 4.76 7.93 -11.02
N ALA A 40 4.18 6.75 -10.74
CA ALA A 40 4.14 6.14 -9.42
C ALA A 40 4.89 4.81 -9.43
N VAL A 41 5.90 4.71 -8.57
CA VAL A 41 6.72 3.51 -8.37
C VAL A 41 6.44 2.95 -6.98
N PRO A 42 6.16 1.64 -6.84
CA PRO A 42 6.06 0.97 -5.53
C PRO A 42 7.25 1.28 -4.61
N GLY A 43 6.96 1.70 -3.38
CA GLY A 43 7.98 2.11 -2.40
C GLY A 43 8.05 1.21 -1.16
N TRP A 44 7.53 -0.01 -1.27
CA TRP A 44 7.50 -1.03 -0.22
C TRP A 44 8.45 -2.19 -0.53
#